data_AF-A0A650CMZ4-F1
#
_entry.id   AF-A0A650CMZ4-F1
#
_cell.length_a   1.000
_cell.length_b   1.000
_cell.length_c   1.000
_cell.angle_alpha   90.00
_cell.angle_beta   90.00
_cell.angle_gamma   90.00
#
_symmetry.space_group_name_H-M   'P 1'
#
loop_
_entity.id
_entity.type
_entity.pdbx_description
1 polymer ?
#
loop_
_entity_poly.entity_id
_entity_poly.type
_entity_poly.pdbx_seq_one_letter_code
_entity_poly.pdbx_strand_id
1 'polypeptide(L)' 'MGNVYTKDIKRVAQELYEKFKDQVTADFYLNKKLVDMYVDVQSKKVKNRIAGYLTRFAKLSKEQATKEVAEEESEE' A
#
# COMPACT_ATOMS: atom_id res chain seq x y z
N MET A 1 -7.24 18.70 12.69
CA MET A 1 -6.16 17.68 12.71
C MET A 1 -5.92 17.21 11.29
N GLY A 2 -4.72 17.41 10.73
CA GLY A 2 -4.43 17.09 9.33
C GLY A 2 -4.38 15.58 9.05
N ASN A 3 -4.83 15.18 7.86
CA ASN A 3 -4.86 13.77 7.43
C ASN A 3 -3.52 13.30 6.86
N VAL A 4 -2.43 13.59 7.56
CA VAL A 4 -1.06 13.28 7.12
C VAL A 4 -0.56 12.04 7.83
N TYR A 5 -0.14 11.02 7.07
CA TYR A 5 0.48 9.80 7.59
C TYR A 5 1.88 10.11 8.16
N THR A 6 2.15 9.60 9.37
CA THR A 6 3.47 9.69 10.00
C THR A 6 4.49 8.84 9.24
N LYS A 7 5.78 9.15 9.42
CA LYS A 7 6.87 8.47 8.72
C LYS A 7 6.87 6.96 8.99
N ASP A 8 6.57 6.55 10.21
CA ASP A 8 6.57 5.14 10.63
C ASP A 8 5.52 4.32 9.87
N ILE A 9 4.31 4.88 9.70
CA ILE A 9 3.22 4.23 8.98
C ILE A 9 3.61 4.00 7.52
N LYS A 10 4.24 5.00 6.90
CA LYS A 10 4.69 4.91 5.51
C LYS A 10 5.81 3.87 5.36
N ARG A 11 6.77 3.86 6.28
CA ARG A 11 7.89 2.91 6.26
C ARG A 11 7.39 1.48 6.36
N VAL A 12 6.58 1.17 7.37
CA VAL A 12 6.02 -0.18 7.57
C VAL A 12 5.21 -0.63 6.36
N ALA A 13 4.36 0.25 5.82
CA ALA A 13 3.56 -0.09 4.65
C ALA A 13 4.42 -0.32 3.39
N GLN A 14 5.50 0.43 3.22
CA GLN A 14 6.43 0.24 2.10
C GLN A 14 7.18 -1.10 2.24
N GLU A 15 7.74 -1.40 3.42
CA GLU A 15 8.40 -2.68 3.70
C GLU A 15 7.47 -3.88 3.46
N LEU A 16 6.19 -3.72 3.83
CA LEU A 16 5.17 -4.73 3.68
C LEU A 16 4.73 -4.88 2.22
N TYR A 17 4.67 -3.79 1.46
CA TYR A 17 4.47 -3.85 0.02
C TYR A 17 5.62 -4.57 -0.69
N GLU A 18 6.87 -4.25 -0.36
CA GLU A 18 8.05 -4.84 -0.99
C GLU A 18 8.14 -6.35 -0.78
N LYS A 19 7.75 -6.83 0.41
CA LYS A 19 7.76 -8.25 0.76
C LYS A 19 6.57 -9.03 0.19
N PHE A 20 5.42 -8.38 0.00
CA PHE A 20 4.16 -9.04 -0.36
C PHE A 20 3.50 -8.43 -1.59
N LYS A 21 4.30 -8.03 -2.60
CA LYS A 21 3.79 -7.39 -3.83
C LYS A 21 2.66 -8.17 -4.48
N ASP A 22 2.75 -9.50 -4.50
CA ASP A 22 1.77 -10.39 -5.14
C ASP A 22 0.43 -10.49 -4.37
N GLN A 23 0.45 -10.24 -3.06
CA GLN A 23 -0.75 -10.36 -2.21
C GLN A 23 -1.41 -9.02 -1.94
N VAL A 24 -0.70 -7.91 -2.14
CA VAL A 24 -1.27 -6.57 -1.95
C VAL A 24 -2.25 -6.26 -3.07
N THR A 25 -3.48 -5.93 -2.67
CA THR A 25 -4.57 -5.63 -3.60
C THR A 25 -5.02 -4.18 -3.45
N ALA A 26 -5.84 -3.67 -4.37
CA ALA A 26 -6.50 -2.37 -4.26
C ALA A 26 -7.67 -2.34 -3.24
N ASP A 27 -7.96 -3.47 -2.58
CA ASP A 27 -9.03 -3.62 -1.61
C ASP A 27 -8.55 -3.42 -0.17
N PHE A 28 -9.32 -2.65 0.61
CA PHE A 28 -8.96 -2.31 1.99
C PHE A 28 -9.09 -3.50 2.95
N TYR A 29 -10.12 -4.34 2.79
CA TYR A 29 -10.39 -5.43 3.73
C TYR A 29 -9.36 -6.55 3.59
N LEU A 30 -8.95 -6.86 2.36
CA LEU A 30 -7.85 -7.81 2.09
C LEU A 30 -6.55 -7.31 2.69
N ASN A 31 -6.18 -6.06 2.41
CA ASN A 31 -4.96 -5.44 2.96
C ASN A 31 -5.00 -5.34 4.49
N LYS A 32 -6.16 -5.09 5.09
CA LYS A 32 -6.31 -5.07 6.54
C LYS A 32 -6.05 -6.43 7.16
N LYS A 33 -6.55 -7.52 6.57
CA LYS A 33 -6.26 -8.89 7.03
C LYS A 33 -4.79 -9.23 6.86
N LEU A 34 -4.17 -8.79 5.76
CA LEU A 34 -2.75 -8.97 5.51
C LEU A 34 -1.92 -8.27 6.60
N VAL A 35 -2.21 -7.00 6.88
CA VAL A 35 -1.54 -6.25 7.97
C VAL A 35 -1.76 -6.91 9.34
N ASP A 36 -2.94 -7.49 9.59
CA ASP A 36 -3.24 -8.19 10.85
C ASP A 36 -2.42 -9.47 11.04
N MET A 37 -2.15 -10.20 9.96
CA MET A 37 -1.36 -11.43 9.99
C MET A 37 0.15 -11.15 10.09
N TYR A 38 0.63 -10.10 9.44
CA TYR A 38 2.08 -9.85 9.30
C TYR A 38 2.63 -8.76 10.22
N VAL A 39 1.77 -7.95 10.85
CA VAL A 39 2.21 -6.87 11.74
C VAL A 39 1.48 -6.95 13.08
N ASP A 40 2.25 -7.17 14.15
CA ASP A 40 1.73 -7.06 15.50
C ASP A 40 1.49 -5.58 15.84
N VAL A 41 0.27 -5.11 15.60
CA VAL A 41 -0.16 -3.75 15.94
C VAL A 41 -1.29 -3.81 16.96
N GLN A 42 -0.97 -3.36 18.17
CA GLN A 42 -1.91 -3.28 19.30
C GLN A 42 -3.04 -2.28 19.05
N SER A 43 -2.76 -1.18 18.35
CA SER A 43 -3.73 -0.10 18.11
C SER A 43 -4.51 -0.25 16.80
N LYS A 44 -5.85 -0.39 16.91
CA LYS A 44 -6.78 -0.42 15.76
C LYS A 44 -6.62 0.78 14.81
N LYS A 45 -6.40 1.99 15.34
CA LYS A 45 -6.20 3.20 14.53
C LYS A 45 -4.95 3.08 13.65
N VAL A 46 -3.83 2.64 14.21
CA VAL A 46 -2.56 2.49 13.48
C VAL A 46 -2.70 1.41 12.41
N LYS A 47 -3.31 0.27 12.75
CA LYS A 47 -3.60 -0.83 11.82
C LYS A 47 -4.40 -0.35 10.60
N ASN A 48 -5.49 0.39 10.84
CA ASN A 48 -6.32 0.94 9.77
C ASN A 48 -5.55 1.96 8.91
N ARG A 49 -4.65 2.76 9.51
CA ARG A 49 -3.85 3.74 8.77
C ARG A 49 -2.78 3.07 7.90
N ILE A 50 -2.16 1.98 8.38
CA ILE A 50 -1.20 1.19 7.59
C ILE A 50 -1.93 0.56 6.40
N ALA A 51 -3.05 -0.13 6.63
CA ALA A 51 -3.85 -0.73 5.56
C ALA A 51 -4.34 0.33 4.56
N GLY A 52 -4.78 1.49 5.04
CA GLY A 52 -5.20 2.60 4.18
C GLY A 52 -4.07 3.16 3.31
N TYR A 53 -2.88 3.36 3.89
CA TYR A 53 -1.72 3.84 3.13
C TYR A 53 -1.23 2.78 2.14
N LEU A 54 -1.19 1.50 2.51
CA LEU A 54 -0.84 0.38 1.65
C LEU A 54 -1.75 0.30 0.42
N THR A 55 -3.06 0.47 0.62
CA THR A 55 -4.05 0.47 -0.47
C THR A 55 -3.84 1.66 -1.41
N ARG A 56 -3.51 2.84 -0.85
CA ARG A 56 -3.22 4.04 -1.65
C ARG A 56 -1.91 3.88 -2.44
N PHE A 57 -0.90 3.28 -1.81
CA PHE A 57 0.38 2.99 -2.44
C PHE A 57 0.22 2.00 -3.60
N ALA A 58 -0.50 0.90 -3.40
CA ALA A 58 -0.77 -0.08 -4.45
C ALA A 58 -1.50 0.51 -5.66
N LYS A 59 -2.47 1.40 -5.43
CA LYS A 59 -3.16 2.13 -6.51
C LYS A 59 -2.22 3.04 -7.29
N LEU A 60 -1.35 3.79 -6.59
CA LEU A 60 -0.35 4.66 -7.22
C LEU A 60 0.65 3.85 -8.04
N SER A 61 1.19 2.76 -7.49
CA SER A 61 2.13 1.90 -8.20
C SER A 61 1.51 1.23 -9.43
N LYS A 62 0.23 0.83 -9.35
CA LYS A 62 -0.49 0.29 -10.51
C LYS A 62 -0.69 1.33 -11.60
N GLU A 63 -1.00 2.57 -11.20
CA GLU A 63 -1.18 3.69 -12.13
C GLU A 63 0.13 4.15 -12.77
N GLN A 64 1.26 4.03 -12.05
CA GLN A 64 2.60 4.25 -12.61
C GLN A 64 2.99 3.14 -13.59
N ALA A 65 2.77 1.88 -13.24
CA ALA A 65 3.04 0.75 -14.14
C ALA A 65 2.21 0.84 -15.43
N THR A 66 0.94 1.27 -15.39
CA THR A 66 0.15 1.51 -16.60
C THR A 66 0.60 2.71 -17.42
N LYS A 67 1.29 3.68 -16.81
CA LYS A 67 1.86 4.83 -17.55
C LYS A 67 3.17 4.45 -18.24
N GLU A 68 4.03 3.70 -17.57
CA GLU A 68 5.28 3.21 -18.15
C GLU A 68 5.03 2.28 -19.34
N VAL A 69 4.07 1.35 -19.24
CA VAL A 69 3.70 0.45 -20.36
C VAL A 69 3.06 1.22 -21.53
N ALA A 70 2.31 2.29 -21.26
CA ALA A 70 1.70 3.10 -22.31
C ALA A 70 2.70 4.01 -23.04
N GLU A 71 3.78 4.43 -22.37
CA GLU A 71 4.90 5.16 -22.99
C GLU A 71 5.72 4.23 -23.90
N GLU A 72 5.98 2.99 -23.48
CA GLU A 72 6.66 1.99 -24.31
C GLU A 72 5.85 1.60 -25.56
N GLU A 73 4.53 1.44 -25.47
CA GLU A 73 3.67 1.15 -26.64
C GLU A 73 3.50 2.33 -27.62
N SER A 74 3.92 3.55 -27.27
CA SER A 74 3.83 4.71 -28.15
C SER A 74 5.17 5.11 -28.78
N GLU A 75 6.27 4.46 -28.40
CA GLU A 75 7.59 4.57 -29.04
C GLU A 75 7.90 3.41 -30.03
N GLU A 76 7.06 2.36 -30.11
CA GLU A 76 7.11 1.31 -31.16
C GLU A 76 6.21 1.60 -32.39
#